data_AF-A0A1L0CW97-F1
#
_entry.id   AF-A0A1L0CW97-F1
#
_cell.length_a   1.000
_cell.length_b   1.000
_cell.length_c   1.000
_cell.angle_alpha   90.00
_cell.angle_beta   90.00
_cell.angle_gamma   90.00
#
_symmetry.space_group_name_H-M   'P 1'
#
loop_
_entity.id
_entity.type
_entity.pdbx_description
1 polymer ?
#
loop_
_entity_poly.entity_id
_entity_poly.type
_entity_poly.pdbx_seq_one_letter_code
_entity_poly.pdbx_strand_id
1 'polypeptide(L)'
;MSTDEASNQLSLDSIKKDLKLLSHKIDDCNKAKRTLNISPTNQDRSSIMTLMNQINSEFDKHVDLQKTNEFSILHNLKMDYQRLLSVKDNDQELKKQVRFDVDEQDSHLDDIHMKLKANKNRIINEIQPDLAYQDNILNDLEQGMDTGLLNLNTINNDSILPKWKKSGYSKTAEFKRGLMIVCLLVLLLIVWIL
;
A
#
# COMPACT_ATOMS: atom_id res chain seq x y z
N MET A 1 -47.79 -16.61 32.23
CA MET A 1 -46.65 -15.78 31.83
C MET A 1 -46.94 -14.37 32.27
N SER A 2 -46.42 -14.02 33.44
CA SER A 2 -46.61 -12.74 34.09
C SER A 2 -45.79 -11.67 33.36
N THR A 3 -46.36 -10.47 33.21
CA THR A 3 -45.72 -9.29 32.61
C THR A 3 -44.37 -8.95 33.23
N ASP A 4 -44.16 -9.35 34.48
CA ASP A 4 -42.93 -9.14 35.24
C ASP A 4 -41.76 -10.00 34.72
N GLU A 5 -42.02 -11.22 34.21
CA GLU A 5 -40.98 -12.08 33.62
C GLU A 5 -40.44 -11.47 32.31
N ALA A 6 -41.31 -10.92 31.48
CA ALA A 6 -40.92 -10.26 30.23
C ALA A 6 -40.14 -8.96 30.48
N SER A 7 -40.54 -8.18 31.48
CA SER A 7 -39.83 -6.97 31.89
C SER A 7 -38.43 -7.28 32.45
N ASN A 8 -38.33 -8.31 33.31
CA ASN A 8 -37.05 -8.76 33.86
C ASN A 8 -36.11 -9.30 32.77
N GLN A 9 -36.64 -9.98 31.75
CA GLN A 9 -35.84 -10.45 30.62
C GLN A 9 -35.27 -9.31 29.79
N LEU A 10 -36.06 -8.27 29.50
CA LEU A 10 -35.59 -7.09 28.77
C LEU A 10 -34.53 -6.30 29.55
N SER A 11 -34.71 -6.13 30.87
CA SER A 11 -33.71 -5.51 31.73
C SER A 11 -32.42 -6.34 31.77
N LEU A 12 -32.52 -7.66 31.88
CA LEU A 12 -31.37 -8.56 31.85
C LEU A 12 -30.57 -8.46 30.55
N ASP A 13 -31.24 -8.37 29.40
CA ASP A 13 -30.56 -8.22 28.11
C ASP A 13 -29.85 -6.86 27.97
N SER A 14 -30.44 -5.79 28.51
CA SER A 14 -29.78 -4.48 28.62
C SER A 14 -28.55 -4.55 29.52
N ILE A 15 -28.69 -5.14 30.72
CA ILE A 15 -27.61 -5.35 31.68
C ILE A 15 -26.46 -6.13 31.04
N LYS A 16 -26.74 -7.20 30.28
CA LYS A 16 -25.69 -7.97 29.58
C LYS A 16 -24.91 -7.12 28.59
N LYS A 17 -25.59 -6.27 27.83
CA LYS A 17 -24.94 -5.35 26.88
C LYS A 17 -24.04 -4.36 27.62
N ASP A 18 -24.53 -3.79 28.70
CA ASP A 18 -23.79 -2.81 29.50
C ASP A 18 -22.61 -3.45 30.24
N LEU A 19 -22.76 -4.68 30.74
CA LEU A 19 -21.66 -5.47 31.33
C LEU A 19 -20.58 -5.79 30.29
N LYS A 20 -20.96 -6.12 29.06
CA LYS A 20 -19.98 -6.35 27.98
C LYS A 20 -19.22 -5.08 27.65
N LEU A 21 -19.91 -3.93 27.61
CA LEU A 21 -19.28 -2.63 27.40
C LEU A 21 -18.35 -2.25 28.56
N LEU A 22 -18.78 -2.50 29.80
CA LEU A 22 -17.99 -2.25 31.01
C LEU A 22 -16.72 -3.10 31.01
N SER A 23 -16.86 -4.38 30.68
CA SER A 23 -15.75 -5.32 30.54
C SER A 23 -14.73 -4.83 29.50
N HIS A 24 -15.18 -4.43 28.30
CA HIS A 24 -14.29 -3.89 27.27
C HIS A 24 -13.53 -2.64 27.74
N LYS A 25 -14.22 -1.68 28.38
CA LYS A 25 -13.57 -0.46 28.88
C LYS A 25 -12.53 -0.75 29.95
N ILE A 26 -12.79 -1.70 30.85
CA ILE A 26 -11.84 -2.12 31.89
C ILE A 26 -10.66 -2.85 31.25
N ASP A 27 -10.91 -3.73 30.27
CA ASP A 27 -9.86 -4.47 29.56
C ASP A 27 -8.95 -3.52 28.75
N ASP A 28 -9.52 -2.54 28.05
CA ASP A 28 -8.74 -1.52 27.34
C ASP A 28 -7.83 -0.73 28.30
N CYS A 29 -8.34 -0.36 29.47
CA CYS A 29 -7.55 0.32 30.51
C CYS A 29 -6.46 -0.60 31.07
N ASN A 30 -6.76 -1.88 31.33
CA ASN A 30 -5.78 -2.86 31.80
C ASN A 30 -4.69 -3.11 30.75
N LYS A 31 -5.06 -3.18 29.47
CA LYS A 31 -4.13 -3.33 28.35
C LYS A 31 -3.23 -2.11 28.20
N ALA A 32 -3.78 -0.91 28.31
CA ALA A 32 -3.00 0.34 28.31
C ALA A 32 -2.04 0.41 29.51
N LYS A 33 -2.50 0.04 30.72
CA LYS A 33 -1.65 -0.03 31.91
C LYS A 33 -0.54 -1.08 31.76
N ARG A 34 -0.84 -2.27 31.24
CA ARG A 34 0.16 -3.34 31.02
C ARG A 34 1.16 -3.01 29.91
N THR A 35 0.68 -2.49 28.78
CA THR A 35 1.52 -2.27 27.58
C THR A 35 2.33 -1.00 27.67
N LEU A 36 1.73 0.08 28.19
CA LEU A 36 2.28 1.43 28.12
C LEU A 36 2.58 2.03 29.51
N ASN A 37 2.27 1.32 30.60
CA ASN A 37 2.36 1.83 31.97
C ASN A 37 1.57 3.13 32.20
N ILE A 38 0.49 3.32 31.44
CA ILE A 38 -0.37 4.51 31.53
C ILE A 38 -1.52 4.20 32.50
N SER A 39 -1.71 5.08 33.48
CA SER A 39 -2.87 5.01 34.38
C SER A 39 -4.15 5.49 33.67
N PRO A 40 -5.34 4.96 34.01
CA PRO A 40 -6.59 5.38 33.40
C PRO A 40 -6.80 6.89 33.54
N THR A 41 -7.26 7.54 32.47
CA THR A 41 -7.52 8.99 32.49
C THR A 41 -8.74 9.31 33.36
N ASN A 42 -8.91 10.58 33.75
CA ASN A 42 -10.10 11.02 34.47
C ASN A 42 -11.39 10.80 33.65
N GLN A 43 -11.31 10.88 32.33
CA GLN A 43 -12.43 10.61 31.43
C GLN A 43 -12.81 9.12 31.43
N ASP A 44 -11.81 8.23 31.38
CA ASP A 44 -12.03 6.78 31.45
C ASP A 44 -12.67 6.42 32.79
N ARG A 45 -12.13 6.97 33.87
CA ARG A 45 -12.64 6.76 35.23
C ARG A 45 -14.09 7.19 35.37
N SER A 46 -14.43 8.38 34.88
CA SER A 46 -15.80 8.89 34.89
C SER A 46 -16.72 7.99 34.06
N SER A 47 -16.30 7.60 32.86
CA SER A 47 -17.11 6.77 31.95
C SER A 47 -17.41 5.40 32.55
N ILE A 48 -16.40 4.75 33.13
CA ILE A 48 -16.53 3.44 33.78
C ILE A 48 -17.43 3.55 35.01
N MET A 49 -17.24 4.58 35.83
CA MET A 49 -18.05 4.77 37.04
C MET A 49 -19.52 5.05 36.71
N THR A 50 -19.80 5.87 35.70
CA THR A 50 -21.18 6.11 35.24
C THR A 50 -21.85 4.82 34.79
N LEU A 51 -21.17 4.01 33.97
CA LEU A 51 -21.70 2.74 33.47
C LEU A 51 -21.94 1.74 34.61
N MET A 52 -21.01 1.66 35.56
CA MET A 52 -21.14 0.81 36.73
C MET A 52 -22.30 1.23 37.63
N ASN A 53 -22.53 2.53 37.81
CA ASN A 53 -23.68 3.04 38.54
C ASN A 53 -25.01 2.77 37.83
N GLN A 54 -25.05 2.88 36.50
CA GLN A 54 -26.22 2.53 35.70
C GLN A 54 -26.59 1.05 35.86
N ILE A 55 -25.60 0.16 35.73
CA ILE A 55 -25.82 -1.29 35.89
C ILE A 55 -26.26 -1.61 37.32
N ASN A 56 -25.62 -1.04 38.35
CA ASN A 56 -26.05 -1.23 39.74
C ASN A 56 -27.49 -0.78 39.95
N SER A 57 -27.86 0.40 39.41
CA SER A 57 -29.23 0.90 39.53
C SER A 57 -30.26 -0.02 38.86
N GLU A 58 -29.93 -0.67 37.75
CA GLU A 58 -30.80 -1.66 37.11
C GLU A 58 -30.96 -2.91 37.97
N PHE A 59 -29.89 -3.41 38.59
CA PHE A 59 -29.98 -4.52 39.55
C PHE A 59 -30.72 -4.17 40.85
N ASP A 60 -30.68 -2.91 41.29
CA ASP A 60 -31.43 -2.44 42.46
C ASP A 60 -32.94 -2.35 42.17
N LYS A 61 -33.32 -1.99 40.93
CA LYS A 61 -34.73 -1.99 40.49
C LYS A 61 -35.27 -3.41 40.31
N HIS A 62 -34.41 -4.34 39.90
CA HIS A 62 -34.77 -5.73 39.61
C HIS A 62 -34.01 -6.68 40.56
N VAL A 63 -34.39 -6.68 41.84
CA VAL A 63 -33.72 -7.44 42.91
C VAL A 63 -33.62 -8.95 42.60
N ASP A 64 -34.59 -9.52 41.89
CA ASP A 64 -34.56 -10.93 41.48
C ASP A 64 -33.37 -11.25 40.55
N LEU A 65 -32.90 -10.26 39.77
CA LEU A 65 -31.74 -10.41 38.90
C LEU A 65 -30.41 -10.43 39.67
N GLN A 66 -30.38 -10.05 40.95
CA GLN A 66 -29.16 -10.14 41.77
C GLN A 66 -28.72 -11.58 42.04
N LYS A 67 -29.63 -12.55 41.84
CA LYS A 67 -29.31 -13.99 41.94
C LYS A 67 -28.71 -14.56 40.66
N THR A 68 -28.64 -13.79 39.58
CA THR A 68 -28.14 -14.28 38.29
C THR A 68 -26.61 -14.16 38.18
N ASN A 69 -26.05 -14.85 37.19
CA ASN A 69 -24.61 -14.82 36.93
C ASN A 69 -24.12 -13.41 36.55
N GLU A 70 -24.97 -12.61 35.92
CA GLU A 70 -24.67 -11.24 35.52
C GLU A 70 -24.32 -10.33 36.71
N PHE A 71 -24.97 -10.52 37.86
CA PHE A 71 -24.62 -9.79 39.08
C PHE A 71 -23.24 -10.19 39.60
N SER A 72 -22.89 -11.47 39.50
CA SER A 72 -21.54 -11.95 39.84
C SER A 72 -20.48 -11.38 38.90
N ILE A 73 -20.79 -11.27 37.60
CA ILE A 73 -19.93 -10.62 36.60
C ILE A 73 -19.70 -9.15 36.96
N LEU A 74 -20.75 -8.40 37.32
CA LEU A 74 -20.62 -7.01 37.76
C LEU A 74 -19.67 -6.88 38.96
N HIS A 75 -19.82 -7.75 39.96
CA HIS A 75 -18.98 -7.73 41.15
C HIS A 75 -17.51 -8.01 40.80
N ASN A 76 -17.24 -8.97 39.91
CA ASN A 76 -15.89 -9.26 39.42
C ASN A 76 -15.30 -8.05 38.67
N LEU A 77 -16.06 -7.45 37.75
CA LEU A 77 -15.62 -6.25 37.03
C LEU A 77 -15.36 -5.07 37.97
N LYS A 78 -16.17 -4.90 39.02
CA LYS A 78 -15.93 -3.89 40.05
C LYS A 78 -14.62 -4.14 40.80
N MET A 79 -14.33 -5.39 41.16
CA MET A 79 -13.06 -5.76 41.79
C MET A 79 -11.88 -5.54 40.86
N ASP A 80 -12.00 -5.90 39.58
CA ASP A 80 -10.94 -5.69 38.58
C ASP A 80 -10.67 -4.20 38.35
N TYR A 81 -11.72 -3.38 38.30
CA TYR A 81 -11.58 -1.93 38.23
C TYR A 81 -10.94 -1.34 39.49
N GLN A 82 -11.31 -1.82 40.69
CA GLN A 82 -10.68 -1.39 41.93
C GLN A 82 -9.19 -1.78 41.99
N ARG A 83 -8.82 -2.98 41.51
CA ARG A 83 -7.41 -3.39 41.38
C ARG A 83 -6.65 -2.49 40.41
N LEU A 84 -7.25 -2.17 39.26
CA LEU A 84 -6.69 -1.25 38.28
C LEU A 84 -6.37 0.13 38.90
N LEU A 85 -7.27 0.64 39.75
CA LEU A 85 -7.10 1.92 40.45
C LEU A 85 -6.18 1.85 41.67
N SER A 86 -6.04 0.68 42.29
CA SER A 86 -5.19 0.53 43.46
C SER A 86 -3.71 0.61 43.07
N VAL A 87 -2.99 1.50 43.76
CA VAL A 87 -1.52 1.69 43.63
C VAL A 87 -0.77 0.64 44.47
N LYS A 88 -1.46 -0.34 45.07
CA LYS A 88 -0.79 -1.35 45.90
C LYS A 88 -0.05 -2.35 45.02
N ASP A 89 1.25 -2.09 44.91
CA ASP A 89 2.37 -2.91 44.44
C ASP A 89 2.44 -4.33 45.02
N ASN A 90 1.37 -5.13 44.98
CA ASN A 90 1.36 -6.46 45.61
C ASN A 90 0.69 -7.59 44.82
N ASP A 91 0.23 -7.37 43.58
CA ASP A 91 0.12 -8.50 42.67
C ASP A 91 1.52 -8.83 42.17
N GLN A 92 2.13 -9.73 42.92
CA GLN A 92 3.17 -10.65 42.51
C GLN A 92 2.63 -11.50 41.34
N GLU A 93 2.21 -10.87 40.23
CA GLU A 93 2.36 -11.49 38.92
C GLU A 93 3.84 -11.82 38.86
N LEU A 94 4.14 -13.13 38.82
CA LEU A 94 5.46 -13.65 38.50
C LEU A 94 6.13 -12.63 37.59
N LYS A 95 7.17 -11.97 38.10
CA LYS A 95 8.14 -11.32 37.25
C LYS A 95 8.61 -12.43 36.30
N LYS A 96 7.94 -12.60 35.15
CA LYS A 96 8.68 -12.38 33.92
C LYS A 96 9.19 -10.97 34.10
N GLN A 97 10.35 -10.92 34.72
CA GLN A 97 11.25 -9.81 34.60
C GLN A 97 11.41 -9.73 33.09
N VAL A 98 10.55 -8.93 32.44
CA VAL A 98 10.98 -8.20 31.26
C VAL A 98 12.01 -7.25 31.86
N ARG A 99 13.17 -7.82 32.16
CA ARG A 99 14.42 -7.10 32.06
C ARG A 99 14.30 -6.61 30.63
N PHE A 100 14.07 -5.32 30.46
CA PHE A 100 14.66 -4.69 29.30
C PHE A 100 16.15 -4.97 29.51
N ASP A 101 16.62 -6.11 28.99
CA ASP A 101 18.04 -6.35 28.83
C ASP A 101 18.41 -5.32 27.77
N VAL A 102 18.71 -4.11 28.26
CA VAL A 102 19.17 -2.99 27.44
C VAL A 102 20.37 -3.47 26.63
N ASP A 103 21.19 -4.37 27.19
CA ASP A 103 22.27 -5.06 26.49
C ASP A 103 21.79 -5.93 25.31
N GLU A 104 20.65 -6.62 25.43
CA GLU A 104 20.07 -7.41 24.33
C GLU A 104 19.41 -6.51 23.28
N GLN A 105 18.75 -5.43 23.71
CA GLN A 105 18.20 -4.44 22.79
C GLN A 105 19.29 -3.65 22.06
N ASP A 106 20.37 -3.26 22.74
CA ASP A 106 21.54 -2.61 22.16
C ASP A 106 22.26 -3.57 21.21
N SER A 107 22.39 -4.86 21.57
CA SER A 107 22.90 -5.88 20.65
C SER A 107 22.02 -6.05 19.41
N HIS A 108 20.69 -5.98 19.56
CA HIS A 108 19.78 -6.00 18.42
C HIS A 108 19.88 -4.73 17.59
N LEU A 109 20.08 -3.57 18.22
CA LEU A 109 20.26 -2.30 17.54
C LEU A 109 21.56 -2.26 16.75
N ASP A 110 22.64 -2.82 17.31
CA ASP A 110 23.93 -2.99 16.67
C ASP A 110 23.85 -3.96 15.47
N ASP A 111 23.13 -5.08 15.60
CA ASP A 111 22.89 -6.00 14.48
C ASP A 111 22.07 -5.33 13.37
N ILE A 112 21.04 -4.56 13.72
CA ILE A 112 20.27 -3.76 12.76
C ILE A 112 21.18 -2.73 12.08
N HIS A 113 22.04 -2.03 12.83
CA HIS A 113 22.97 -1.05 12.29
C HIS A 113 24.00 -1.69 11.34
N MET A 114 24.53 -2.86 11.71
CA MET A 114 25.44 -3.65 10.88
C MET A 114 24.76 -4.08 9.57
N LYS A 115 23.54 -4.59 9.64
CA LYS A 115 22.75 -4.98 8.45
C LYS A 115 22.42 -3.79 7.57
N LEU A 116 22.04 -2.65 8.16
CA LEU A 116 21.79 -1.41 7.41
C LEU A 116 23.05 -0.91 6.72
N LYS A 117 24.20 -0.96 7.40
CA LYS A 117 25.49 -0.57 6.82
C LYS A 117 25.91 -1.50 5.68
N ALA A 118 25.74 -2.82 5.86
CA ALA A 118 26.02 -3.81 4.82
C ALA A 118 25.12 -3.59 3.59
N ASN A 119 23.81 -3.39 3.80
CA ASN A 119 22.87 -3.10 2.72
C ASN A 119 23.19 -1.78 2.02
N LYS A 120 23.53 -0.73 2.76
CA LYS A 120 23.97 0.55 2.19
C LYS A 120 25.20 0.37 1.30
N ASN A 121 26.21 -0.35 1.78
CA ASN A 121 27.41 -0.64 1.00
C ASN A 121 27.09 -1.45 -0.25
N ARG A 122 26.18 -2.44 -0.15
CA ARG A 122 25.72 -3.22 -1.30
C ARG A 122 25.03 -2.34 -2.35
N ILE A 123 24.15 -1.44 -1.91
CA ILE A 123 23.47 -0.51 -2.82
C ILE A 123 24.48 0.40 -3.52
N ILE A 124 25.42 0.98 -2.78
CA ILE A 124 26.38 1.95 -3.32
C ILE A 124 27.43 1.28 -4.24
N ASN A 125 27.91 0.10 -3.87
CA ASN A 125 29.04 -0.51 -4.56
C ASN A 125 28.64 -1.51 -5.65
N GLU A 126 27.46 -2.14 -5.53
CA GLU A 126 27.01 -3.15 -6.50
C GLU A 126 25.86 -2.62 -7.35
N ILE A 127 24.79 -2.12 -6.72
CA ILE A 127 23.55 -1.81 -7.44
C ILE A 127 23.66 -0.50 -8.21
N GLN A 128 24.17 0.57 -7.60
CA GLN A 128 24.29 1.88 -8.28
C GLN A 128 25.20 1.83 -9.51
N PRO A 129 26.39 1.20 -9.46
CA PRO A 129 27.25 1.09 -10.63
C PRO A 129 26.66 0.18 -11.71
N ASP A 130 26.01 -0.92 -11.35
CA ASP A 130 25.32 -1.80 -12.30
C ASP A 130 24.16 -1.07 -13.01
N LEU A 131 23.39 -0.27 -12.27
CA LEU A 131 22.34 0.56 -12.85
C LEU A 131 22.90 1.59 -13.84
N ALA A 132 24.00 2.26 -13.49
CA ALA A 132 24.67 3.21 -14.38
C ALA A 132 25.26 2.53 -15.61
N TYR A 133 25.76 1.29 -15.47
CA TYR A 133 26.23 0.49 -16.60
C TYR A 133 25.08 0.09 -17.53
N GLN A 134 23.95 -0.35 -16.98
CA GLN A 134 22.75 -0.68 -17.74
C GLN A 134 22.18 0.55 -18.48
N ASP A 135 22.21 1.73 -17.85
CA ASP A 135 21.77 2.98 -18.47
C ASP A 135 22.64 3.36 -19.68
N ASN A 136 23.96 3.17 -19.58
CA ASN A 136 24.86 3.35 -20.72
C ASN A 136 24.57 2.37 -21.86
N ILE A 137 24.30 1.09 -21.56
CA ILE A 137 23.91 0.11 -22.60
C ILE A 137 22.61 0.54 -23.29
N LEU A 138 21.65 1.05 -22.53
CA LEU A 138 20.36 1.48 -23.07
C LEU A 138 20.53 2.68 -24.01
N ASN A 139 21.38 3.64 -23.64
CA ASN A 139 21.74 4.77 -24.51
C ASN A 139 22.45 4.31 -25.80
N ASP A 140 23.39 3.37 -25.71
CA ASP A 140 24.07 2.82 -26.90
C ASP A 140 23.07 2.11 -27.83
N LEU A 141 22.10 1.40 -27.25
CA LEU A 141 21.06 0.72 -28.01
C LEU A 141 20.08 1.69 -28.67
N GLU A 142 19.70 2.77 -27.97
CA GLU A 142 18.88 3.85 -28.52
C GLU A 142 19.58 4.53 -29.69
N GLN A 143 20.86 4.89 -29.54
CA GLN A 143 21.66 5.47 -30.63
C GLN A 143 21.79 4.51 -31.81
N GLY A 144 22.01 3.22 -31.55
CA GLY A 144 22.06 2.18 -32.57
C GLY A 144 20.73 2.03 -33.32
N MET A 145 19.61 2.10 -32.60
CA MET A 145 18.26 2.04 -33.17
C MET A 145 17.96 3.27 -34.03
N ASP A 146 18.27 4.48 -33.55
CA ASP A 146 18.09 5.73 -34.30
C ASP A 146 18.91 5.74 -35.59
N THR A 147 20.17 5.29 -35.50
CA THR A 147 21.04 5.14 -36.68
C THR A 147 20.48 4.08 -37.63
N GLY A 148 19.95 2.98 -37.11
CA GLY A 148 19.27 1.95 -37.87
C GLY A 148 18.03 2.48 -38.59
N LEU A 149 17.20 3.27 -37.92
CA LEU A 149 16.01 3.90 -38.49
C LEU A 149 16.37 4.93 -39.58
N LEU A 150 17.40 5.74 -39.36
CA LEU A 150 17.93 6.67 -40.37
C LEU A 150 18.43 5.91 -41.61
N ASN A 151 19.14 4.80 -41.41
CA ASN A 151 19.62 3.96 -42.51
C ASN A 151 18.45 3.29 -43.25
N LEU A 152 17.46 2.77 -42.54
CA LEU A 152 16.25 2.21 -43.15
C LEU A 152 15.45 3.27 -43.92
N ASN A 153 15.33 4.49 -43.39
CA ASN A 153 14.68 5.59 -44.08
C ASN A 153 15.48 6.03 -45.32
N THR A 154 16.81 6.04 -45.23
CA THR A 154 17.69 6.30 -46.37
C THR A 154 17.52 5.21 -47.43
N ILE A 155 17.52 3.93 -47.05
CA ILE A 155 17.27 2.81 -47.96
C ILE A 155 15.86 2.89 -48.56
N ASN A 156 14.84 3.25 -47.79
CA ASN A 156 13.49 3.42 -48.31
C ASN A 156 13.40 4.57 -49.34
N ASN A 157 14.12 5.67 -49.10
CA ASN A 157 14.18 6.82 -50.02
C ASN A 157 15.12 6.61 -51.24
N ASP A 158 16.18 5.81 -51.09
CA ASP A 158 17.16 5.50 -52.13
C ASP A 158 16.86 4.21 -52.91
N SER A 159 16.04 3.30 -52.38
CA SER A 159 15.78 1.98 -52.95
C SER A 159 14.29 1.62 -53.03
N ILE A 160 13.56 2.35 -53.86
CA ILE A 160 12.42 1.77 -54.60
C ILE A 160 12.56 1.94 -56.12
N LEU A 161 13.50 2.78 -56.59
CA LEU A 161 13.84 2.87 -58.00
C LEU A 161 15.36 3.00 -58.14
N PRO A 162 16.03 2.10 -58.87
CA PRO A 162 17.46 2.25 -59.09
C PRO A 162 17.74 3.59 -59.80
N LYS A 163 18.94 4.18 -59.60
CA LYS A 163 19.25 5.54 -60.11
C LYS A 163 18.99 5.72 -61.62
N TRP A 164 19.09 4.64 -62.42
CA TRP A 164 18.72 4.64 -63.85
C TRP A 164 17.22 4.77 -64.12
N LYS A 165 16.37 4.46 -63.15
CA LYS A 165 14.91 4.63 -63.20
C LYS A 165 14.44 5.98 -62.61
N LYS A 166 15.21 6.62 -61.70
CA LYS A 166 15.04 8.05 -61.34
C LYS A 166 15.44 9.00 -62.49
N SER A 167 16.35 8.57 -63.37
CA SER A 167 16.68 9.27 -64.64
C SER A 167 15.76 8.89 -65.82
N GLY A 168 14.59 8.29 -65.53
CA GLY A 168 13.65 7.80 -66.55
C GLY A 168 12.81 8.87 -67.25
N TYR A 169 12.90 10.14 -66.84
CA TYR A 169 12.20 11.27 -67.47
C TYR A 169 13.11 12.49 -67.57
N SER A 170 14.24 12.35 -68.28
CA SER A 170 14.85 13.55 -68.84
C SER A 170 13.93 14.03 -69.97
N LYS A 171 13.24 15.16 -69.77
CA LYS A 171 12.37 15.82 -70.77
C LYS A 171 13.04 15.93 -72.16
N THR A 172 14.37 15.91 -72.21
CA THR A 172 15.14 15.95 -73.46
C THR A 172 15.07 14.65 -74.28
N ALA A 173 14.89 13.48 -73.65
CA ALA A 173 14.81 12.20 -74.35
C ALA A 173 13.45 11.99 -75.03
N GLU A 174 12.37 12.41 -74.38
CA GLU A 174 11.03 12.39 -74.97
C GLU A 174 10.91 13.41 -76.10
N PHE A 175 11.48 14.60 -75.96
CA PHE A 175 11.52 15.60 -77.02
C PHE A 175 12.31 15.11 -78.24
N LYS A 176 13.45 14.44 -78.04
CA LYS A 176 14.22 13.82 -79.14
C LYS A 176 13.44 12.71 -79.85
N ARG A 177 12.73 11.86 -79.11
CA ARG A 177 11.88 10.81 -79.71
C ARG A 177 10.70 11.40 -80.48
N GLY A 178 10.02 12.41 -79.93
CA GLY A 178 8.95 13.13 -80.61
C GLY A 178 9.44 13.81 -81.90
N LEU A 179 10.57 14.52 -81.82
CA LEU A 179 11.18 15.18 -82.99
C LEU A 179 11.56 14.17 -84.08
N MET A 180 12.11 13.01 -83.70
CA MET A 180 12.48 11.95 -84.66
C MET A 180 11.26 11.40 -85.41
N ILE A 181 10.14 11.19 -84.71
CA ILE A 181 8.89 10.71 -85.31
C ILE A 181 8.32 11.75 -86.28
N VAL A 182 8.29 13.03 -85.89
CA VAL A 182 7.85 14.12 -86.79
C VAL A 182 8.74 14.20 -88.02
N CYS A 183 10.05 14.09 -87.86
CA CYS A 183 10.99 14.14 -88.98
C CYS A 183 10.80 12.96 -89.95
N LEU A 184 10.52 11.75 -89.44
CA LEU A 184 10.20 10.58 -90.26
C LEU A 184 8.89 10.74 -91.04
N LEU A 185 7.86 11.33 -90.43
CA LEU A 185 6.60 11.62 -91.12
C LEU A 185 6.78 12.64 -92.26
N VAL A 186 7.59 13.68 -92.03
CA VAL A 186 7.91 14.66 -93.08
C VAL A 186 8.68 14.01 -94.22
N LEU A 187 9.66 13.15 -93.93
CA LEU A 187 10.39 12.38 -94.94
C LEU A 187 9.47 11.47 -95.76
N LEU A 188 8.53 10.78 -95.11
CA LEU A 188 7.51 9.97 -95.79
C LEU A 188 6.65 10.82 -96.74
N LEU A 189 6.26 12.02 -96.32
CA LEU A 189 5.52 12.96 -97.17
C LEU A 189 6.36 13.43 -98.37
N ILE A 190 7.63 13.75 -98.17
CA ILE A 190 8.53 14.15 -99.25
C ILE A 190 8.68 13.02 -100.27
N VAL A 191 8.89 11.78 -99.82
CA VAL A 191 8.96 10.59 -100.69
C VAL A 191 7.65 10.33 -101.41
N TRP A 192 6.50 10.68 -100.83
CA TRP A 192 5.21 10.52 -101.50
C TRP A 192 4.96 11.58 -102.60
N ILE A 193 5.50 12.79 -102.43
CA ILE A 193 5.35 13.90 -103.39
C ILE A 193 6.32 13.77 -104.59
N LEU A 194 7.52 13.23 -104.35
CA LEU A 194 8.54 12.93 -105.37
C LEU A 194 8.17 11.70 -106.22
#